data_AF-A0A965FRN1-F1
#
_entry.id   AF-A0A965FRN1-F1
#
_cell.length_a   1.000
_cell.length_b   1.000
_cell.length_c   1.000
_cell.angle_alpha   90.00
_cell.angle_beta   90.00
_cell.angle_gamma   90.00
#
_symmetry.space_group_name_H-M   'P 1'
#
loop_
_entity.id
_entity.type
_entity.pdbx_description
1 polymer ?
#
loop_
_entity_poly.entity_id
_entity_poly.type
_entity_poly.pdbx_seq_one_letter_code
_entity_poly.pdbx_strand_id
1 'polypeptide(L)'
;MVGMSLDAPVSSLAPPTGSGETRPAWGCELVASPQYMEGGTYVYATGGPATYAATWTVDPTYRYAAEYALPDSPGLTARSWRTSDVTEATYQIDLGEQSTLHSSMVSLVLVAPRFHGCYLEASTDGATWTNLGSVACDSGLSSLGFTRTGNRVTRSSGTGTQYVRMDELAGGWFWDGSTMTAIAGNTAGTWASGSPFELRLVSGSGVAASGTGSIIWPQVAYVVGGVTTAYRYWRIRIPANVGAGYYECAKILIGPFFPFGYDYGWGRSIGVDLIQDDYEMRSGARVVRQRAQRRAVELTWQQGIPGGGTGSVVGASPSPTWVQANSQPVLARKDTAFMEAILAHAKGSEQLCCYLPSVDANPLSGAVTLVGRDNLMVCRVMGGGQRQSLAGHEQSGELMSLSAVRLEEAV
;
A
#
# COMPACT_ATOMS: atom_id res chain seq x y z
N MET A 1 -16.63 -6.01 18.35
CA MET A 1 -18.11 -6.12 18.43
C MET A 1 -18.48 -6.06 19.90
N VAL A 2 -18.92 -4.90 20.39
CA VAL A 2 -19.34 -4.74 21.79
C VAL A 2 -20.86 -4.66 21.76
N GLY A 3 -21.54 -5.75 22.14
CA GLY A 3 -22.97 -5.72 22.40
C GLY A 3 -23.17 -5.10 23.77
N MET A 4 -23.68 -3.87 23.82
CA MET A 4 -24.06 -3.22 25.08
C MET A 4 -25.58 -3.28 25.22
N SER A 5 -26.04 -4.05 26.21
CA SER A 5 -27.40 -4.00 26.75
C SER A 5 -27.44 -2.90 27.81
N LEU A 6 -28.45 -2.03 27.70
CA LEU A 6 -28.73 -0.96 28.65
C LEU A 6 -29.62 -1.54 29.77
N ASP A 7 -29.02 -2.14 30.79
CA ASP A 7 -29.70 -2.36 32.08
C ASP A 7 -29.63 -1.07 32.88
N ALA A 8 -30.67 -0.24 32.77
CA ALA A 8 -30.82 0.93 33.61
C ALA A 8 -31.02 0.51 35.08
N PRO A 9 -30.45 1.23 36.06
CA PRO A 9 -30.74 0.99 37.47
C PRO A 9 -32.22 1.30 37.74
N VAL A 10 -32.98 0.28 38.11
CA VAL A 10 -34.37 0.40 38.55
C VAL A 10 -34.39 1.23 39.84
N SER A 11 -34.68 2.52 39.74
CA SER A 11 -35.16 3.28 40.88
C SER A 11 -36.58 2.81 41.16
N SER A 12 -36.76 2.18 42.33
CA SER A 12 -38.02 1.59 42.76
C SER A 12 -39.05 2.69 43.03
N LEU A 13 -39.88 3.00 42.03
CA LEU A 13 -41.19 3.58 42.26
C LEU A 13 -42.20 2.43 42.34
N ALA A 14 -42.67 2.17 43.56
CA ALA A 14 -43.68 1.16 43.82
C ALA A 14 -44.95 1.44 42.98
N PRO A 15 -45.54 0.42 42.32
CA PRO A 15 -46.79 0.61 41.60
C PRO A 15 -47.94 0.82 42.60
N PRO A 16 -48.90 1.73 42.33
CA PRO A 16 -50.12 1.80 43.09
C PRO A 16 -50.91 0.52 42.85
N THR A 17 -51.24 -0.20 43.92
CA THR A 17 -52.12 -1.37 43.91
C THR A 17 -53.51 -0.96 43.44
N GLY A 18 -53.80 -1.19 42.16
CA GLY A 18 -55.10 -0.97 41.54
C GLY A 18 -55.30 -1.97 40.40
N SER A 19 -56.44 -2.65 40.43
CA SER A 19 -56.83 -3.80 39.60
C SER A 19 -56.77 -3.56 38.08
N GLY A 20 -56.11 -4.48 37.37
CA GLY A 20 -56.62 -5.04 36.10
C GLY A 20 -56.51 -4.19 34.84
N GLU A 21 -55.29 -3.83 34.41
CA GLU A 21 -54.96 -3.60 32.99
C GLU A 21 -53.43 -3.58 32.82
N THR A 22 -52.83 -4.60 32.22
CA THR A 22 -51.42 -4.55 31.78
C THR A 22 -51.32 -3.61 30.59
N ARG A 23 -51.14 -2.32 30.86
CA ARG A 23 -50.74 -1.34 29.83
C ARG A 23 -49.34 -1.71 29.34
N PRO A 24 -49.09 -1.73 28.01
CA PRO A 24 -47.73 -1.92 27.50
C PRO A 24 -46.83 -0.83 28.11
N ALA A 25 -45.65 -1.20 28.59
CA ALA A 25 -44.70 -0.24 29.15
C ALA A 25 -44.34 0.79 28.06
N TRP A 26 -44.87 2.00 28.19
CA TRP A 26 -44.51 3.12 27.33
C TRP A 26 -43.04 3.42 27.63
N GLY A 27 -42.19 3.41 26.60
CA GLY A 27 -40.76 3.64 26.76
C GLY A 27 -40.50 5.02 27.38
N CYS A 28 -39.42 5.12 28.16
CA CYS A 28 -39.00 6.38 28.74
C CYS A 28 -38.46 7.33 27.66
N GLU A 29 -38.76 8.62 27.80
CA GLU A 29 -38.21 9.64 26.92
C GLU A 29 -36.70 9.76 27.16
N LEU A 30 -35.91 9.53 26.13
CA LEU A 30 -34.47 9.83 26.17
C LEU A 30 -34.31 11.35 26.29
N VAL A 31 -33.44 11.79 27.20
CA VAL A 31 -33.24 13.21 27.46
C VAL A 31 -32.69 13.89 26.20
N ALA A 32 -33.21 15.08 25.86
CA ALA A 32 -32.73 15.89 24.73
C ALA A 32 -31.29 16.41 24.93
N SER A 33 -30.78 16.34 26.16
CA SER A 33 -29.40 16.67 26.50
C SER A 33 -28.48 15.47 26.24
N PRO A 34 -27.27 15.70 25.67
CA PRO A 34 -26.25 14.66 25.50
C PRO A 34 -26.00 13.88 26.78
N GLN A 35 -26.37 12.60 26.78
CA GLN A 35 -25.94 11.62 27.76
C GLN A 35 -24.56 11.15 27.33
N TYR A 36 -23.55 11.53 28.11
CA TYR A 36 -22.18 11.12 27.85
C TYR A 36 -22.00 9.65 28.24
N MET A 37 -21.52 8.87 27.28
CA MET A 37 -21.05 7.51 27.50
C MET A 37 -19.52 7.53 27.58
N GLU A 38 -18.96 6.47 28.13
CA GLU A 38 -17.51 6.28 28.18
C GLU A 38 -16.91 6.28 26.76
N GLY A 39 -15.72 6.86 26.59
CA GLY A 39 -15.03 6.91 25.28
C GLY A 39 -15.37 8.09 24.36
N GLY A 40 -16.07 9.13 24.85
CA GLY A 40 -16.34 10.35 24.08
C GLY A 40 -17.54 10.26 23.13
N THR A 41 -18.30 9.17 23.22
CA THR A 41 -19.60 9.01 22.56
C THR A 41 -20.68 9.67 23.40
N TYR A 42 -21.63 10.34 22.76
CA TYR A 42 -22.82 10.86 23.43
C TYR A 42 -24.07 10.48 22.64
N VAL A 43 -25.16 10.22 23.35
CA VAL A 43 -26.47 9.96 22.77
C VAL A 43 -27.43 11.02 23.27
N TYR A 44 -28.25 11.56 22.38
CA TYR A 44 -29.30 12.51 22.72
C TYR A 44 -30.52 12.25 21.84
N ALA A 45 -31.71 12.54 22.36
CA ALA A 45 -32.93 12.45 21.59
C ALA A 45 -33.11 13.70 20.72
N THR A 46 -33.33 13.50 19.42
CA THR A 46 -33.77 14.55 18.48
C THR A 46 -35.29 14.53 18.23
N GLY A 47 -35.98 13.48 18.67
CA GLY A 47 -37.44 13.35 18.64
C GLY A 47 -37.93 11.89 18.60
N GLY A 48 -39.21 11.68 18.92
CA GLY A 48 -39.92 10.39 18.82
C GLY A 48 -39.86 9.52 20.08
N PRO A 49 -40.83 8.58 20.25
CA PRO A 49 -40.83 7.66 21.37
C PRO A 49 -39.74 6.58 21.19
N ALA A 50 -38.81 6.48 22.15
CA ALA A 50 -37.95 5.31 22.26
C ALA A 50 -38.80 4.13 22.76
N THR A 51 -38.70 2.95 22.15
CA THR A 51 -39.36 1.75 22.66
C THR A 51 -38.54 1.16 23.81
N TYR A 52 -39.24 0.67 24.83
CA TYR A 52 -38.61 -0.09 25.91
C TYR A 52 -37.87 -1.30 25.31
N ALA A 53 -36.62 -1.53 25.75
CA ALA A 53 -35.71 -2.54 25.21
C ALA A 53 -35.27 -2.36 23.74
N ALA A 54 -35.36 -1.15 23.19
CA ALA A 54 -34.71 -0.85 21.91
C ALA A 54 -33.19 -0.98 22.02
N THR A 55 -32.60 -1.75 21.12
CA THR A 55 -31.14 -1.88 20.98
C THR A 55 -30.67 -1.08 19.78
N TRP A 56 -29.66 -0.23 19.97
CA TRP A 56 -28.99 0.48 18.90
C TRP A 56 -27.53 0.04 18.84
N THR A 57 -27.07 -0.28 17.64
CA THR A 57 -25.65 -0.53 17.39
C THR A 57 -25.05 0.72 16.78
N VAL A 58 -24.10 1.32 17.46
CA VAL A 58 -23.30 2.43 16.93
C VAL A 58 -21.91 1.90 16.66
N ASP A 59 -21.56 1.80 15.38
CA ASP A 59 -20.20 1.44 15.00
C ASP A 59 -19.29 2.67 15.17
N PRO A 60 -18.23 2.59 15.99
CA PRO A 60 -17.33 3.71 16.19
C PRO A 60 -16.62 4.05 14.88
N THR A 61 -16.81 5.27 14.37
CA THR A 61 -16.05 5.76 13.22
C THR A 61 -14.69 6.27 13.68
N TYR A 62 -13.63 5.56 13.33
CA TYR A 62 -12.27 6.00 13.61
C TYR A 62 -11.74 6.94 12.51
N ARG A 63 -11.05 8.01 12.93
CA ARG A 63 -10.32 8.89 12.01
C ARG A 63 -9.15 8.18 11.32
N TYR A 64 -8.59 7.17 11.97
CA TYR A 64 -7.40 6.42 11.52
C TYR A 64 -7.61 4.90 11.64
N ALA A 65 -8.74 4.42 11.10
CA ALA A 65 -9.14 3.03 11.18
C ALA A 65 -8.13 2.10 10.50
N ALA A 66 -7.99 0.86 11.00
CA ALA A 66 -7.13 -0.15 10.38
C ALA A 66 -7.54 -0.44 8.92
N GLU A 67 -8.84 -0.46 8.63
CA GLU A 67 -9.39 -0.64 7.28
C GLU A 67 -8.90 0.39 6.26
N TYR A 68 -8.42 1.56 6.69
CA TYR A 68 -7.88 2.55 5.74
C TYR A 68 -6.56 2.13 5.10
N ALA A 69 -5.83 1.19 5.71
CA ALA A 69 -4.65 0.59 5.10
C ALA A 69 -5.00 -0.43 4.00
N LEU A 70 -6.25 -0.90 3.91
CA LEU A 70 -6.66 -1.86 2.89
C LEU A 70 -6.71 -1.22 1.49
N PRO A 71 -6.45 -2.01 0.43
CA PRO A 71 -6.50 -1.54 -0.95
C PRO A 71 -7.84 -0.91 -1.35
N ASP A 72 -8.94 -1.42 -0.80
CA ASP A 72 -10.31 -1.00 -1.17
C ASP A 72 -10.72 0.34 -0.55
N SER A 73 -9.93 0.88 0.38
CA SER A 73 -10.19 2.19 0.97
C SER A 73 -10.05 3.30 -0.08
N PRO A 74 -10.97 4.29 -0.11
CA PRO A 74 -10.94 5.37 -1.09
C PRO A 74 -9.68 6.24 -0.97
N GLY A 75 -9.10 6.57 -2.13
CA GLY A 75 -7.92 7.42 -2.28
C GLY A 75 -6.62 6.74 -1.85
N LEU A 76 -5.55 6.91 -2.63
CA LEU A 76 -4.29 6.22 -2.36
C LEU A 76 -3.63 6.72 -1.06
N THR A 77 -3.69 8.04 -0.82
CA THR A 77 -3.11 8.70 0.36
C THR A 77 -4.10 9.57 1.14
N ALA A 78 -5.38 9.58 0.75
CA ALA A 78 -6.40 10.42 1.37
C ALA A 78 -6.76 10.00 2.81
N ARG A 79 -6.62 8.71 3.11
CA ARG A 79 -6.85 8.12 4.42
C ARG A 79 -5.71 7.19 4.77
N SER A 80 -5.38 7.14 6.06
CA SER A 80 -4.31 6.33 6.60
C SER A 80 -4.75 5.64 7.88
N TRP A 81 -4.20 4.45 8.09
CA TRP A 81 -4.20 3.83 9.41
C TRP A 81 -3.10 4.47 10.25
N ARG A 82 -3.35 4.66 11.54
CA ARG A 82 -2.37 5.19 12.49
C ARG A 82 -2.52 4.56 13.88
N THR A 83 -1.40 4.37 14.55
CA THR A 83 -1.33 3.91 15.94
C THR A 83 -1.46 5.07 16.95
N SER A 84 -1.79 4.73 18.19
CA SER A 84 -1.84 5.68 19.31
C SER A 84 -0.47 6.04 19.87
N ASP A 85 0.51 5.15 19.71
CA ASP A 85 1.87 5.27 20.26
C ASP A 85 2.91 4.63 19.32
N VAL A 86 4.14 4.52 19.83
CA VAL A 86 5.30 3.94 19.14
C VAL A 86 5.76 2.62 19.76
N THR A 87 4.88 1.95 20.51
CA THR A 87 5.14 0.56 20.93
C THR A 87 5.10 -0.36 19.72
N GLU A 88 5.55 -1.61 19.87
CA GLU A 88 5.49 -2.57 18.77
C GLU A 88 4.06 -2.69 18.24
N ALA A 89 3.90 -2.49 16.94
CA ALA A 89 2.60 -2.51 16.29
C ALA A 89 2.52 -3.63 15.25
N THR A 90 1.38 -4.31 15.20
CA THR A 90 1.13 -5.37 14.21
C THR A 90 -0.13 -5.05 13.42
N TYR A 91 -0.05 -5.17 12.10
CA TYR A 91 -1.20 -5.14 11.21
C TYR A 91 -1.35 -6.51 10.57
N GLN A 92 -2.44 -7.22 10.88
CA GLN A 92 -2.67 -8.62 10.50
C GLN A 92 -3.87 -8.76 9.57
N ILE A 93 -3.72 -9.66 8.60
CA ILE A 93 -4.74 -10.08 7.63
C ILE A 93 -4.96 -11.59 7.81
N ASP A 94 -6.21 -12.00 7.99
CA ASP A 94 -6.64 -13.40 7.97
C ASP A 94 -7.30 -13.68 6.62
N LEU A 95 -6.75 -14.63 5.85
CA LEU A 95 -7.33 -15.06 4.58
C LEU A 95 -8.51 -16.04 4.77
N GLY A 96 -8.79 -16.48 5.98
CA GLY A 96 -9.81 -17.48 6.32
C GLY A 96 -9.31 -18.92 6.15
N GLU A 97 -8.40 -19.16 5.20
CA GLU A 97 -7.81 -20.46 4.91
C GLU A 97 -6.32 -20.35 4.54
N GLN A 98 -5.59 -21.47 4.58
CA GLN A 98 -4.20 -21.50 4.14
C GLN A 98 -4.12 -21.37 2.63
N SER A 99 -3.33 -20.40 2.14
CA SER A 99 -3.14 -20.15 0.72
C SER A 99 -1.67 -19.93 0.38
N THR A 100 -1.25 -20.37 -0.80
CA THR A 100 0.06 -20.06 -1.39
C THR A 100 0.05 -18.73 -2.15
N LEU A 101 -1.08 -17.99 -2.10
CA LEU A 101 -1.30 -16.77 -2.88
C LEU A 101 -1.14 -16.97 -4.41
N HIS A 102 -1.14 -18.20 -4.92
CA HIS A 102 -0.91 -18.53 -6.34
C HIS A 102 0.49 -18.20 -6.90
N SER A 103 1.47 -17.87 -6.05
CA SER A 103 2.85 -17.64 -6.48
C SER A 103 3.84 -18.00 -5.37
N SER A 104 5.00 -18.54 -5.74
CA SER A 104 6.12 -18.72 -4.80
C SER A 104 6.90 -17.43 -4.55
N MET A 105 6.50 -16.32 -5.20
CA MET A 105 6.98 -14.98 -4.93
C MET A 105 5.85 -14.15 -4.35
N VAL A 106 6.10 -13.50 -3.23
CA VAL A 106 5.13 -12.62 -2.56
C VAL A 106 5.69 -11.21 -2.52
N SER A 107 4.81 -10.23 -2.71
CA SER A 107 5.16 -8.82 -2.58
C SER A 107 4.41 -8.15 -1.44
N LEU A 108 5.10 -7.24 -0.78
CA LEU A 108 4.55 -6.26 0.14
C LEU A 108 4.83 -4.87 -0.43
N VAL A 109 3.80 -4.05 -0.59
CA VAL A 109 3.93 -2.64 -0.97
C VAL A 109 3.34 -1.76 0.12
N LEU A 110 4.14 -0.79 0.56
CA LEU A 110 3.79 0.19 1.58
C LEU A 110 3.67 1.57 0.92
N VAL A 111 2.56 2.25 1.20
CA VAL A 111 2.30 3.61 0.71
C VAL A 111 2.28 4.58 1.87
N ALA A 112 3.08 5.64 1.73
CA ALA A 112 3.35 6.66 2.74
C ALA A 112 3.67 6.08 4.13
N PRO A 113 4.63 5.12 4.25
CA PRO A 113 5.00 4.58 5.55
C PRO A 113 5.67 5.66 6.40
N ARG A 114 5.20 5.82 7.64
CA ARG A 114 5.80 6.67 8.68
C ARG A 114 6.47 5.81 9.75
N PHE A 115 7.43 5.01 9.32
CA PHE A 115 8.28 4.18 10.17
C PHE A 115 9.53 3.78 9.39
N HIS A 116 10.59 3.42 10.12
CA HIS A 116 11.89 3.08 9.54
C HIS A 116 11.88 1.79 8.73
N GLY A 117 11.18 0.80 9.25
CA GLY A 117 11.09 -0.51 8.64
C GLY A 117 10.11 -1.38 9.41
N CYS A 118 9.83 -2.54 8.84
CA CYS A 118 8.95 -3.53 9.41
C CYS A 118 9.42 -4.94 9.03
N TYR A 119 8.81 -5.95 9.64
CA TYR A 119 8.99 -7.35 9.27
C TYR A 119 7.73 -7.84 8.55
N LEU A 120 7.92 -8.53 7.42
CA LEU A 120 6.86 -9.30 6.78
C LEU A 120 6.86 -10.69 7.41
N GLU A 121 5.76 -11.05 8.07
CA GLU A 121 5.62 -12.32 8.78
C GLU A 121 4.36 -13.04 8.32
N ALA A 122 4.40 -14.37 8.33
CA ALA A 122 3.27 -15.20 7.98
C ALA A 122 3.11 -16.37 8.96
N SER A 123 1.89 -16.86 9.11
CA SER A 123 1.55 -17.93 10.05
C SER A 123 0.47 -18.86 9.50
N THR A 124 0.59 -20.14 9.82
CA THR A 124 -0.36 -21.19 9.47
C THR A 124 -1.51 -21.30 10.49
N ASP A 125 -1.27 -20.87 11.72
CA ASP A 125 -2.13 -21.11 12.89
C ASP A 125 -2.45 -19.84 13.72
N GLY A 126 -1.77 -18.73 13.45
CA GLY A 126 -1.89 -17.46 14.17
C GLY A 126 -1.09 -17.40 15.48
N ALA A 127 -0.45 -18.50 15.88
CA ALA A 127 0.33 -18.61 17.11
C ALA A 127 1.84 -18.52 16.83
N THR A 128 2.33 -19.26 15.84
CA THR A 128 3.75 -19.26 15.45
C THR A 128 3.94 -18.47 14.16
N TRP A 129 4.84 -17.49 14.19
CA TRP A 129 5.06 -16.58 13.08
C TRP A 129 6.43 -16.80 12.43
N THR A 130 6.42 -17.07 11.13
CA THR A 130 7.62 -17.18 10.30
C THR A 130 7.98 -15.81 9.77
N ASN A 131 9.21 -15.35 10.03
CA ASN A 131 9.73 -14.12 9.43
C ASN A 131 10.16 -14.40 7.98
N LEU A 132 9.49 -13.76 7.03
CA LEU A 132 9.80 -13.84 5.61
C LEU A 132 10.85 -12.79 5.20
N GLY A 133 11.05 -11.76 6.01
CA GLY A 133 12.19 -10.86 5.94
C GLY A 133 11.92 -9.46 6.49
N SER A 134 12.98 -8.64 6.52
CA SER A 134 12.95 -7.25 6.98
C SER A 134 12.83 -6.28 5.81
N VAL A 135 11.90 -5.34 5.92
CA VAL A 135 11.69 -4.25 4.96
C VAL A 135 12.27 -2.96 5.53
N ALA A 136 13.23 -2.38 4.82
CA ALA A 136 13.80 -1.08 5.14
C ALA A 136 13.11 0.01 4.31
N CYS A 137 12.31 0.85 4.96
CA CYS A 137 11.61 1.94 4.28
C CYS A 137 12.53 3.12 3.95
N ASP A 138 13.74 3.12 4.52
CA ASP A 138 14.85 4.04 4.29
C ASP A 138 15.95 3.43 3.40
N SER A 139 15.63 2.38 2.63
CA SER A 139 16.59 1.65 1.80
C SER A 139 17.45 2.59 0.93
N GLY A 140 18.77 2.49 1.10
CA GLY A 140 19.77 3.30 0.39
C GLY A 140 19.92 4.75 0.86
N LEU A 141 19.11 5.21 1.82
CA LEU A 141 19.11 6.57 2.37
C LEU A 141 19.03 6.56 3.92
N SER A 142 19.71 5.60 4.54
CA SER A 142 19.82 5.45 6.00
C SER A 142 21.13 6.02 6.51
N SER A 143 21.16 6.42 7.80
CA SER A 143 22.40 6.86 8.48
C SER A 143 23.14 8.01 7.77
N LEU A 144 22.39 8.97 7.25
CA LEU A 144 22.86 10.12 6.50
C LEU A 144 23.26 11.26 7.43
N GLY A 145 24.53 11.67 7.38
CA GLY A 145 24.97 12.87 8.10
C GLY A 145 24.40 14.12 7.46
N PHE A 146 23.70 14.95 8.23
CA PHE A 146 23.02 16.14 7.73
C PHE A 146 23.36 17.41 8.51
N THR A 147 23.12 18.55 7.85
CA THR A 147 23.03 19.89 8.45
C THR A 147 21.72 20.52 7.99
N ARG A 148 21.03 21.23 8.88
CA ARG A 148 19.76 21.90 8.61
C ARG A 148 19.92 23.41 8.70
N THR A 149 19.45 24.11 7.67
CA THR A 149 19.35 25.58 7.64
C THR A 149 17.90 25.96 7.35
N GLY A 150 17.18 26.43 8.38
CA GLY A 150 15.74 26.66 8.27
C GLY A 150 14.98 25.35 8.03
N ASN A 151 14.23 25.25 6.93
CA ASN A 151 13.53 24.02 6.52
C ASN A 151 14.31 23.21 5.47
N ARG A 152 15.56 23.58 5.19
CA ARG A 152 16.42 22.89 4.22
C ARG A 152 17.38 21.96 4.94
N VAL A 153 17.52 20.75 4.45
CA VAL A 153 18.46 19.75 4.97
C VAL A 153 19.42 19.38 3.86
N THR A 154 20.71 19.56 4.12
CA THR A 154 21.80 19.27 3.21
C THR A 154 22.75 18.25 3.82
N ARG A 155 23.56 17.63 2.97
CA ARG A 155 24.56 16.66 3.39
C ARG A 155 25.66 17.32 4.22
N SER A 156 26.01 16.67 5.34
CA SER A 156 27.25 16.92 6.07
C SER A 156 28.23 15.75 5.93
N SER A 157 27.74 14.51 5.98
CA SER A 157 28.53 13.28 5.82
C SER A 157 27.67 12.09 5.36
N GLY A 158 28.25 10.89 5.30
CA GLY A 158 27.59 9.69 4.78
C GLY A 158 27.46 9.67 3.26
N THR A 159 27.10 8.51 2.71
CA THR A 159 26.85 8.33 1.28
C THR A 159 25.58 7.52 1.09
N GLY A 160 24.58 8.11 0.43
CA GLY A 160 23.41 7.38 -0.06
C GLY A 160 23.72 6.66 -1.37
N THR A 161 23.12 5.49 -1.56
CA THR A 161 23.36 4.65 -2.75
C THR A 161 22.43 4.97 -3.91
N GLN A 162 21.32 5.64 -3.64
CA GLN A 162 20.27 5.90 -4.62
C GLN A 162 20.43 7.28 -5.27
N TYR A 163 20.25 7.33 -6.59
CA TYR A 163 19.99 8.58 -7.30
C TYR A 163 18.52 8.92 -7.15
N VAL A 164 18.25 10.11 -6.62
CA VAL A 164 16.91 10.61 -6.35
C VAL A 164 16.62 11.72 -7.34
N ARG A 165 15.48 11.66 -8.02
CA ARG A 165 15.02 12.69 -8.93
C ARG A 165 14.36 13.84 -8.19
N MET A 166 14.19 14.96 -8.89
CA MET A 166 13.55 16.13 -8.33
C MET A 166 12.14 15.79 -7.82
N ASP A 167 11.85 16.19 -6.59
CA ASP A 167 10.59 15.98 -5.87
C ASP A 167 10.12 14.53 -5.76
N GLU A 168 11.01 13.55 -5.97
CA GLU A 168 10.69 12.13 -5.83
C GLU A 168 10.41 11.72 -4.37
N LEU A 169 10.98 12.43 -3.40
CA LEU A 169 10.78 12.17 -1.97
C LEU A 169 9.62 12.98 -1.36
N ALA A 170 8.94 13.80 -2.16
CA ALA A 170 7.79 14.56 -1.68
C ALA A 170 6.69 13.60 -1.18
N GLY A 171 6.16 13.86 0.02
CA GLY A 171 5.21 12.96 0.70
C GLY A 171 5.86 11.82 1.48
N GLY A 172 7.19 11.68 1.41
CA GLY A 172 7.98 10.85 2.32
C GLY A 172 8.29 11.56 3.64
N TRP A 173 9.16 10.95 4.44
CA TRP A 173 9.51 11.45 5.78
C TRP A 173 11.02 11.57 5.97
N PHE A 174 11.44 12.62 6.66
CA PHE A 174 12.79 12.75 7.17
C PHE A 174 12.78 12.47 8.67
N TRP A 175 13.69 11.62 9.14
CA TRP A 175 13.88 11.31 10.55
C TRP A 175 15.30 11.67 10.99
N ASP A 176 15.44 12.46 12.05
CA ASP A 176 16.75 12.82 12.61
C ASP A 176 17.19 11.95 13.79
N GLY A 177 16.52 10.81 14.00
CA GLY A 177 16.69 9.95 15.17
C GLY A 177 15.79 10.31 16.36
N SER A 178 15.12 11.47 16.31
CA SER A 178 14.24 11.95 17.39
C SER A 178 12.87 12.40 16.90
N THR A 179 12.79 13.04 15.74
CA THR A 179 11.60 13.69 15.18
C THR A 179 11.42 13.26 13.74
N MET A 180 10.20 12.85 13.38
CA MET A 180 9.80 12.59 11.99
C MET A 180 9.03 13.76 11.41
N THR A 181 9.49 14.25 10.26
CA THR A 181 8.94 15.42 9.58
C THR A 181 8.71 15.14 8.10
N ALA A 182 7.56 15.57 7.58
CA ALA A 182 7.21 15.37 6.18
C ALA A 182 8.14 16.16 5.23
N ILE A 183 8.49 15.53 4.12
CA ILE A 183 9.29 16.12 3.05
C ILE A 183 8.37 16.83 2.05
N ALA A 184 8.62 18.11 1.83
CA ALA A 184 7.89 18.96 0.89
C ALA A 184 8.47 18.91 -0.54
N GLY A 185 9.68 18.38 -0.71
CA GLY A 185 10.35 18.26 -2.00
C GLY A 185 11.85 18.07 -1.85
N ASN A 186 12.52 17.82 -2.96
CA ASN A 186 13.97 17.62 -3.00
C ASN A 186 14.54 18.01 -4.37
N THR A 187 15.80 18.42 -4.41
CA THR A 187 16.53 18.56 -5.67
C THR A 187 17.00 17.20 -6.17
N ALA A 188 17.24 17.08 -7.49
CA ALA A 188 17.78 15.86 -8.07
C ALA A 188 19.25 15.67 -7.67
N GLY A 189 19.64 14.43 -7.40
CA GLY A 189 21.02 14.08 -7.06
C GLY A 189 21.12 12.83 -6.21
N THR A 190 22.28 12.66 -5.61
CA THR A 190 22.61 11.58 -4.67
C THR A 190 23.01 12.20 -3.34
N TRP A 191 22.83 11.48 -2.22
CA TRP A 191 23.40 11.92 -0.95
C TRP A 191 24.91 11.67 -0.92
N ALA A 192 25.69 12.40 -1.70
CA ALA A 192 27.13 12.21 -1.85
C ALA A 192 27.88 13.55 -1.90
N SER A 193 29.20 13.51 -1.68
CA SER A 193 30.04 14.71 -1.78
C SER A 193 29.99 15.31 -3.19
N GLY A 194 29.86 16.63 -3.30
CA GLY A 194 29.78 17.34 -4.58
C GLY A 194 28.43 17.23 -5.30
N SER A 195 27.43 16.57 -4.70
CA SER A 195 26.09 16.46 -5.25
C SER A 195 25.23 17.67 -4.85
N PRO A 196 24.39 18.23 -5.74
CA PRO A 196 23.50 19.36 -5.42
C PRO A 196 22.24 18.95 -4.64
N PHE A 197 22.23 17.76 -4.05
CA PHE A 197 21.08 17.19 -3.38
C PHE A 197 20.75 17.93 -2.07
N GLU A 198 19.51 18.40 -1.96
CA GLU A 198 18.95 19.10 -0.81
C GLU A 198 17.50 18.64 -0.61
N LEU A 199 17.12 18.45 0.65
CA LEU A 199 15.72 18.22 1.03
C LEU A 199 15.10 19.51 1.53
N ARG A 200 13.83 19.72 1.17
CA ARG A 200 12.98 20.75 1.77
C ARG A 200 11.93 20.08 2.63
N LEU A 201 11.93 20.39 3.92
CA LEU A 201 10.93 19.93 4.87
C LEU A 201 9.69 20.83 4.84
N VAL A 202 8.52 20.27 5.16
CA VAL A 202 7.29 21.05 5.38
C VAL A 202 7.46 22.02 6.55
N SER A 203 8.17 21.59 7.60
CA SER A 203 8.55 22.43 8.74
C SER A 203 9.92 22.02 9.25
N GLY A 204 10.81 22.97 9.55
CA GLY A 204 12.10 22.68 10.20
C GLY A 204 12.01 22.61 11.74
N SER A 205 10.83 22.84 12.31
CA SER A 205 10.65 22.91 13.78
C SER A 205 10.83 21.53 14.42
N GLY A 206 11.53 21.46 15.55
CA GLY A 206 11.80 20.23 16.28
C GLY A 206 12.92 19.36 15.70
N VAL A 207 13.28 19.55 14.43
CA VAL A 207 14.40 18.83 13.80
C VAL A 207 15.73 19.42 14.26
N ALA A 208 16.69 18.57 14.60
CA ALA A 208 18.03 18.99 15.00
C ALA A 208 18.72 19.85 13.92
N ALA A 209 19.65 20.72 14.34
CA ALA A 209 20.40 21.57 13.41
C ALA A 209 21.46 20.76 12.62
N SER A 210 21.92 19.65 13.17
CA SER A 210 22.81 18.69 12.52
C SER A 210 22.70 17.34 13.22
N GLY A 211 23.16 16.29 12.57
CA GLY A 211 23.16 14.95 13.15
C GLY A 211 23.23 13.87 12.09
N THR A 212 22.79 12.68 12.46
CA THR A 212 22.58 11.57 11.55
C THR A 212 21.09 11.31 11.44
N GLY A 213 20.58 11.26 10.22
CA GLY A 213 19.17 11.04 9.94
C GLY A 213 18.97 10.01 8.84
N SER A 214 17.72 9.76 8.51
CA SER A 214 17.35 8.86 7.44
C SER A 214 16.16 9.42 6.68
N ILE A 215 16.06 9.05 5.41
CA ILE A 215 14.99 9.47 4.52
C ILE A 215 14.14 8.24 4.22
N ILE A 216 12.87 8.32 4.61
CA ILE A 216 11.88 7.28 4.37
C ILE A 216 11.16 7.57 3.06
N TRP A 217 11.16 6.59 2.17
CA TRP A 217 10.55 6.70 0.86
C TRP A 217 9.01 6.80 0.95
N PRO A 218 8.36 7.60 0.09
CA PRO A 218 6.91 7.69 0.06
C PRO A 218 6.24 6.39 -0.38
N GLN A 219 6.93 5.54 -1.13
CA GLN A 219 6.45 4.22 -1.53
C GLN A 219 7.62 3.24 -1.48
N VAL A 220 7.36 2.04 -0.96
CA VAL A 220 8.36 0.97 -0.80
C VAL A 220 7.73 -0.33 -1.23
N ALA A 221 8.41 -1.08 -2.09
CA ALA A 221 8.03 -2.45 -2.42
C ALA A 221 9.09 -3.42 -1.93
N TYR A 222 8.64 -4.57 -1.46
CA TYR A 222 9.46 -5.66 -1.00
C TYR A 222 8.98 -6.93 -1.67
N VAL A 223 9.87 -7.64 -2.36
CA VAL A 223 9.55 -8.90 -3.03
C VAL A 223 10.39 -10.00 -2.39
N VAL A 224 9.74 -11.05 -1.90
CA VAL A 224 10.39 -12.24 -1.34
C VAL A 224 10.10 -13.44 -2.22
N GLY A 225 11.15 -14.19 -2.57
CA GLY A 225 11.06 -15.41 -3.36
C GLY A 225 11.11 -16.68 -2.52
N GLY A 226 10.63 -17.79 -3.08
CA GLY A 226 10.73 -19.12 -2.49
C GLY A 226 9.75 -19.37 -1.34
N VAL A 227 8.61 -18.68 -1.31
CA VAL A 227 7.53 -18.93 -0.36
C VAL A 227 6.74 -20.14 -0.81
N THR A 228 7.09 -21.33 -0.32
CA THR A 228 6.43 -22.60 -0.70
C THR A 228 5.36 -23.06 0.30
N THR A 229 5.38 -22.52 1.52
CA THR A 229 4.40 -22.85 2.56
C THR A 229 3.12 -22.05 2.33
N ALA A 230 1.97 -22.74 2.40
CA ALA A 230 0.67 -22.08 2.39
C ALA A 230 0.40 -21.45 3.77
N TYR A 231 0.17 -20.15 3.80
CA TYR A 231 -0.09 -19.41 5.04
C TYR A 231 -1.52 -18.89 5.05
N ARG A 232 -2.13 -18.85 6.24
CA ARG A 232 -3.47 -18.29 6.45
C ARG A 232 -3.39 -16.84 6.90
N TYR A 233 -2.46 -16.56 7.81
CA TYR A 233 -2.30 -15.25 8.41
C TYR A 233 -1.06 -14.58 7.84
N TRP A 234 -1.22 -13.31 7.51
CA TRP A 234 -0.15 -12.43 7.04
C TRP A 234 -0.13 -11.20 7.91
N ARG A 235 1.05 -10.73 8.31
CA ARG A 235 1.15 -9.48 9.05
C ARG A 235 2.39 -8.69 8.69
N ILE A 236 2.30 -7.38 8.91
CA ILE A 236 3.48 -6.57 9.13
C ILE A 236 3.67 -6.34 10.63
N ARG A 237 4.90 -6.49 11.10
CA ARG A 237 5.29 -6.15 12.48
C ARG A 237 6.26 -4.98 12.45
N ILE A 238 5.87 -3.88 13.06
CA ILE A 238 6.67 -2.66 13.17
C ILE A 238 7.31 -2.67 14.55
N PRO A 239 8.65 -2.79 14.67
CA PRO A 239 9.31 -2.81 15.97
C PRO A 239 9.09 -1.47 16.69
N ALA A 240 9.19 -1.47 18.03
CA ALA A 240 9.12 -0.24 18.80
C ALA A 240 10.27 0.71 18.41
N ASN A 241 9.97 1.99 18.22
CA ASN A 241 10.95 3.00 17.84
C ASN A 241 10.66 4.35 18.51
N VAL A 242 11.61 4.83 19.30
CA VAL A 242 11.46 6.07 20.06
C VAL A 242 11.58 7.27 19.11
N GLY A 243 10.58 8.16 19.08
CA GLY A 243 10.66 9.46 18.39
C GLY A 243 9.69 9.69 17.21
N ALA A 244 9.00 8.67 16.71
CA ALA A 244 8.00 8.88 15.63
C ALA A 244 6.68 9.51 16.13
N GLY A 245 6.39 9.37 17.44
CA GLY A 245 5.13 9.72 18.11
C GLY A 245 4.00 8.72 17.84
N TYR A 246 3.90 8.22 16.60
CA TYR A 246 2.98 7.20 16.15
C TYR A 246 3.47 6.62 14.83
N TYR A 247 2.96 5.44 14.47
CA TYR A 247 3.09 4.86 13.14
C TYR A 247 1.89 5.20 12.29
N GLU A 248 2.13 5.38 11.00
CA GLU A 248 1.11 5.65 10.01
C GLU A 248 1.46 4.97 8.70
N CYS A 249 0.45 4.45 8.00
CA CYS A 249 0.59 3.95 6.63
C CYS A 249 -0.72 4.18 5.87
N ALA A 250 -0.62 4.68 4.65
CA ALA A 250 -1.79 4.95 3.83
C ALA A 250 -2.37 3.68 3.21
N LYS A 251 -1.52 2.78 2.70
CA LYS A 251 -1.92 1.49 2.15
C LYS A 251 -0.84 0.43 2.40
N ILE A 252 -1.30 -0.78 2.70
CA ILE A 252 -0.51 -1.98 2.84
C ILE A 252 -1.07 -3.00 1.86
N LEU A 253 -0.30 -3.33 0.83
CA LEU A 253 -0.69 -4.30 -0.20
C LEU A 253 0.18 -5.53 -0.03
N ILE A 254 -0.43 -6.67 0.28
CA ILE A 254 0.23 -7.98 0.32
C ILE A 254 -0.44 -8.85 -0.73
N GLY A 255 0.36 -9.46 -1.61
CA GLY A 255 -0.19 -10.29 -2.66
C GLY A 255 0.87 -11.04 -3.46
N PRO A 256 0.44 -11.94 -4.36
CA PRO A 256 1.37 -12.62 -5.24
C PRO A 256 2.15 -11.64 -6.11
N PHE A 257 3.41 -11.96 -6.32
CA PHE A 257 4.21 -11.33 -7.35
C PHE A 257 4.27 -12.25 -8.57
N PHE A 258 3.91 -11.69 -9.73
CA PHE A 258 3.96 -12.38 -11.02
C PHE A 258 4.96 -11.66 -11.94
N PRO A 259 6.14 -12.26 -12.20
CA PRO A 259 7.05 -11.71 -13.20
C PRO A 259 6.43 -11.81 -14.61
N PHE A 260 6.83 -10.95 -15.54
CA PHE A 260 6.37 -11.03 -16.94
C PHE A 260 7.13 -12.06 -17.79
N GLY A 261 8.21 -12.64 -17.27
CA GLY A 261 8.95 -13.74 -17.88
C GLY A 261 9.90 -13.36 -19.02
N TYR A 262 9.43 -12.54 -19.95
CA TYR A 262 10.23 -11.97 -21.04
C TYR A 262 10.19 -10.44 -20.94
N ASP A 263 11.34 -9.81 -21.18
CA ASP A 263 11.43 -8.36 -21.21
C ASP A 263 10.45 -7.84 -22.28
N TYR A 264 9.61 -6.88 -21.92
CA TYR A 264 8.85 -6.15 -22.92
C TYR A 264 9.81 -5.51 -23.92
N GLY A 265 9.37 -5.32 -25.16
CA GLY A 265 10.20 -4.67 -26.17
C GLY A 265 10.64 -3.28 -25.69
N TRP A 266 11.58 -2.63 -26.38
CA TRP A 266 12.05 -1.29 -25.99
C TRP A 266 10.95 -0.18 -25.99
N GLY A 267 9.69 -0.54 -26.23
CA GLY A 267 8.51 0.32 -26.28
C GLY A 267 7.77 0.52 -24.96
N ARG A 268 8.45 0.52 -23.81
CA ARG A 268 7.85 1.05 -22.56
C ARG A 268 7.74 2.56 -22.67
N SER A 269 6.52 3.08 -22.62
CA SER A 269 6.26 4.52 -22.55
C SER A 269 5.71 4.87 -21.16
N ILE A 270 6.13 6.02 -20.64
CA ILE A 270 5.59 6.60 -19.41
C ILE A 270 5.05 7.98 -19.77
N GLY A 271 3.73 8.13 -19.70
CA GLY A 271 3.05 9.42 -19.74
C GLY A 271 2.91 10.00 -18.34
N VAL A 272 2.93 11.34 -18.24
CA VAL A 272 2.65 12.06 -16.99
C VAL A 272 1.55 13.07 -17.27
N ASP A 273 0.43 12.90 -16.58
CA ASP A 273 -0.71 13.81 -16.65
C ASP A 273 -0.67 14.77 -15.46
N LEU A 274 -0.69 16.06 -15.76
CA LEU A 274 -0.84 17.13 -14.78
C LEU A 274 -2.32 17.28 -14.45
N ILE A 275 -2.74 16.85 -13.25
CA ILE A 275 -4.11 17.04 -12.79
C ILE A 275 -4.19 18.39 -12.08
N GLN A 276 -5.00 19.31 -12.61
CA GLN A 276 -5.22 20.64 -12.05
C GLN A 276 -6.72 20.97 -12.06
N ASP A 277 -7.23 21.50 -10.95
CA ASP A 277 -8.56 22.12 -10.91
C ASP A 277 -8.39 23.62 -11.18
N ASP A 278 -8.93 24.12 -12.28
CA ASP A 278 -8.92 25.55 -12.61
C ASP A 278 -10.30 26.16 -12.32
N TYR A 279 -10.31 27.20 -11.49
CA TYR A 279 -11.52 27.96 -11.16
C TYR A 279 -11.33 29.42 -11.56
N GLU A 280 -12.18 29.90 -12.45
CA GLU A 280 -12.28 31.32 -12.74
C GLU A 280 -13.34 31.96 -11.83
N MET A 281 -12.91 32.88 -10.97
CA MET A 281 -13.79 33.66 -10.12
C MET A 281 -14.53 34.72 -10.95
N ARG A 282 -15.68 35.18 -10.45
CA ARG A 282 -16.46 36.26 -11.08
C ARG A 282 -15.68 37.57 -11.27
N SER A 283 -14.59 37.76 -10.52
CA SER A 283 -13.66 38.89 -10.64
C SER A 283 -12.68 38.75 -11.82
N GLY A 284 -12.69 37.64 -12.55
CA GLY A 284 -11.66 37.29 -13.54
C GLY A 284 -10.37 36.73 -12.93
N ALA A 285 -10.30 36.58 -11.60
CA ALA A 285 -9.17 35.93 -10.94
C ALA A 285 -9.20 34.41 -11.18
N ARG A 286 -8.06 33.84 -11.57
CA ARG A 286 -7.91 32.39 -11.74
C ARG A 286 -7.27 31.77 -10.51
N VAL A 287 -7.89 30.71 -9.98
CA VAL A 287 -7.33 29.89 -8.90
C VAL A 287 -7.10 28.50 -9.46
N VAL A 288 -5.83 28.12 -9.57
CA VAL A 288 -5.44 26.78 -9.97
C VAL A 288 -5.05 25.99 -8.73
N ARG A 289 -5.75 24.89 -8.47
CA ARG A 289 -5.36 23.90 -7.46
C ARG A 289 -4.71 22.72 -8.16
N GLN A 290 -3.39 22.61 -7.99
CA GLN A 290 -2.65 21.45 -8.48
C GLN A 290 -2.95 20.22 -7.62
N ARG A 291 -3.29 19.10 -8.25
CA ARG A 291 -3.40 17.78 -7.62
C ARG A 291 -2.13 16.98 -7.86
N ALA A 292 -2.04 15.82 -7.22
CA ALA A 292 -0.96 14.87 -7.49
C ALA A 292 -0.95 14.50 -8.99
N GLN A 293 0.25 14.51 -9.57
CA GLN A 293 0.46 14.07 -10.94
C GLN A 293 0.13 12.58 -11.06
N ARG A 294 -0.45 12.17 -12.18
CA ARG A 294 -0.73 10.76 -12.46
C ARG A 294 0.18 10.26 -13.56
N ARG A 295 0.81 9.11 -13.37
CA ARG A 295 1.53 8.41 -14.43
C ARG A 295 0.65 7.40 -15.14
N ALA A 296 0.85 7.26 -16.44
CA ALA A 296 0.32 6.16 -17.23
C ALA A 296 1.50 5.41 -17.84
N VAL A 297 1.52 4.09 -17.69
CA VAL A 297 2.53 3.22 -18.30
C VAL A 297 1.87 2.35 -19.34
N GLU A 298 2.44 2.33 -20.54
CA GLU A 298 2.05 1.42 -21.60
C GLU A 298 3.20 0.44 -21.86
N LEU A 299 2.88 -0.85 -21.81
CA LEU A 299 3.82 -1.95 -22.05
C LEU A 299 3.43 -2.64 -23.34
N THR A 300 4.37 -2.76 -24.28
CA THR A 300 4.15 -3.40 -25.57
C THR A 300 5.22 -4.47 -25.85
N TRP A 301 4.79 -5.66 -26.30
CA TRP A 301 5.69 -6.73 -26.74
C TRP A 301 5.72 -6.77 -28.28
N GLN A 302 6.23 -5.70 -28.90
CA GLN A 302 6.26 -5.55 -30.35
C GLN A 302 7.15 -6.59 -31.05
N GLN A 303 8.19 -7.06 -30.35
CA GLN A 303 9.03 -8.15 -30.82
C GLN A 303 8.32 -9.46 -30.48
N GLY A 304 7.91 -10.22 -31.50
CA GLY A 304 7.31 -11.53 -31.28
C GLY A 304 8.25 -12.44 -30.51
N ILE A 305 7.70 -13.28 -29.63
CA ILE A 305 8.45 -14.28 -28.88
C ILE A 305 8.85 -15.39 -29.85
N PRO A 306 10.14 -15.58 -30.18
CA PRO A 306 10.58 -16.44 -31.28
C PRO A 306 9.95 -17.83 -31.20
N GLY A 307 9.44 -18.35 -32.33
CA GLY A 307 8.61 -19.57 -32.38
C GLY A 307 9.27 -20.86 -31.84
N GLY A 308 10.61 -20.94 -31.84
CA GLY A 308 11.34 -22.02 -31.14
C GLY A 308 11.19 -21.98 -29.60
N GLY A 309 10.75 -20.85 -29.07
CA GLY A 309 10.45 -20.63 -27.66
C GLY A 309 9.04 -21.04 -27.26
N THR A 310 8.04 -20.81 -28.12
CA THR A 310 6.66 -21.28 -27.89
C THR A 310 6.60 -22.80 -27.87
N GLY A 311 7.35 -23.47 -28.78
CA GLY A 311 7.48 -24.93 -28.80
C GLY A 311 8.04 -25.55 -27.51
N SER A 312 8.75 -24.75 -26.70
CA SER A 312 9.25 -25.20 -25.40
C SER A 312 8.17 -25.24 -24.32
N VAL A 313 7.06 -24.50 -24.50
CA VAL A 313 5.91 -24.47 -23.58
C VAL A 313 4.75 -25.29 -24.14
N VAL A 314 4.54 -25.24 -25.45
CA VAL A 314 3.43 -25.88 -26.16
C VAL A 314 4.02 -26.89 -27.16
N GLY A 315 3.80 -28.19 -26.95
CA GLY A 315 4.30 -29.25 -27.84
C GLY A 315 4.19 -30.64 -27.20
N ALA A 316 4.53 -31.69 -27.96
CA ALA A 316 4.46 -33.07 -27.47
C ALA A 316 5.53 -33.41 -26.40
N SER A 317 6.56 -32.58 -26.26
CA SER A 317 7.62 -32.73 -25.26
C SER A 317 8.14 -31.35 -24.83
N PRO A 318 7.35 -30.60 -24.04
CA PRO A 318 7.72 -29.25 -23.63
C PRO A 318 8.96 -29.28 -22.72
N SER A 319 9.89 -28.35 -22.95
CA SER A 319 11.11 -28.15 -22.15
C SER A 319 11.31 -26.66 -21.85
N PRO A 320 10.40 -26.06 -21.06
CA PRO A 320 10.37 -24.61 -20.86
C PRO A 320 11.57 -24.12 -20.05
N THR A 321 12.03 -22.91 -20.37
CA THR A 321 12.97 -22.17 -19.51
C THR A 321 12.20 -21.44 -18.43
N TRP A 322 12.53 -21.71 -17.17
CA TRP A 322 11.81 -21.16 -16.02
C TRP A 322 12.42 -19.84 -15.54
N VAL A 323 11.57 -18.92 -15.07
CA VAL A 323 11.97 -17.94 -14.06
C VAL A 323 11.97 -18.65 -12.72
N GLN A 324 13.02 -18.46 -11.93
CA GLN A 324 13.18 -19.16 -10.66
C GLN A 324 13.27 -18.19 -9.48
N ALA A 325 12.74 -18.63 -8.34
CA ALA A 325 12.90 -17.99 -7.04
C ALA A 325 13.35 -19.04 -6.04
N ASN A 326 14.53 -18.86 -5.42
CA ASN A 326 15.18 -19.88 -4.59
C ASN A 326 15.17 -21.29 -5.23
N SER A 327 15.59 -21.37 -6.50
CA SER A 327 15.60 -22.61 -7.30
C SER A 327 14.24 -23.27 -7.55
N GLN A 328 13.13 -22.65 -7.14
CA GLN A 328 11.79 -23.09 -7.47
C GLN A 328 11.32 -22.41 -8.76
N PRO A 329 10.75 -23.14 -9.72
CA PRO A 329 10.14 -22.53 -10.90
C PRO A 329 8.92 -21.70 -10.48
N VAL A 330 8.85 -20.46 -10.97
CA VAL A 330 7.73 -19.53 -10.73
C VAL A 330 6.82 -19.48 -11.95
N LEU A 331 7.42 -19.31 -13.14
CA LEU A 331 6.71 -19.27 -14.42
C LEU A 331 7.62 -19.68 -15.56
N ALA A 332 7.03 -20.10 -16.68
CA ALA A 332 7.76 -20.35 -17.92
C ALA A 332 7.97 -19.02 -18.66
N ARG A 333 9.24 -18.65 -18.93
CA ARG A 333 9.62 -17.31 -19.45
C ARG A 333 8.88 -16.87 -20.72
N LYS A 334 8.42 -17.83 -21.52
CA LYS A 334 7.85 -17.62 -22.85
C LYS A 334 6.36 -17.99 -22.92
N ASP A 335 5.71 -18.15 -21.78
CA ASP A 335 4.28 -18.42 -21.71
C ASP A 335 3.47 -17.13 -21.87
N THR A 336 2.98 -16.89 -23.08
CA THR A 336 2.14 -15.72 -23.39
C THR A 336 0.74 -15.82 -22.80
N ALA A 337 0.23 -17.03 -22.55
CA ALA A 337 -1.08 -17.22 -21.94
C ALA A 337 -1.07 -16.83 -20.46
N PHE A 338 0.09 -16.92 -19.80
CA PHE A 338 0.24 -16.49 -18.42
C PHE A 338 -0.11 -15.01 -18.22
N MET A 339 0.20 -14.14 -19.18
CA MET A 339 -0.18 -12.72 -19.11
C MET A 339 -1.70 -12.52 -19.12
N GLU A 340 -2.44 -13.29 -19.93
CA GLU A 340 -3.90 -13.26 -19.94
C GLU A 340 -4.46 -13.67 -18.57
N ALA A 341 -3.87 -14.70 -17.94
CA ALA A 341 -4.25 -15.15 -16.61
C ALA A 341 -3.94 -14.10 -15.51
N ILE A 342 -2.79 -13.42 -15.57
CA ILE A 342 -2.46 -12.32 -14.66
C ILE A 342 -3.47 -11.18 -14.80
N LEU A 343 -3.80 -10.79 -16.04
CA LEU A 343 -4.77 -9.71 -16.30
C LEU A 343 -6.17 -10.08 -15.80
N ALA A 344 -6.58 -11.34 -15.98
CA ALA A 344 -7.83 -11.85 -15.42
C ALA A 344 -7.81 -11.84 -13.88
N HIS A 345 -6.69 -12.22 -13.26
CA HIS A 345 -6.51 -12.20 -11.81
C HIS A 345 -6.52 -10.78 -11.23
N ALA A 346 -6.00 -9.79 -11.97
CA ALA A 346 -6.00 -8.39 -11.56
C ALA A 346 -7.41 -7.74 -11.59
N LYS A 347 -8.42 -8.42 -12.18
CA LYS A 347 -9.80 -7.92 -12.32
C LYS A 347 -9.89 -6.50 -12.92
N GLY A 348 -8.97 -6.17 -13.83
CA GLY A 348 -8.95 -4.88 -14.51
C GLY A 348 -8.77 -3.68 -13.57
N SER A 349 -9.73 -2.76 -13.59
CA SER A 349 -9.69 -1.51 -12.83
C SER A 349 -10.34 -1.61 -11.44
N GLU A 350 -10.91 -2.77 -11.10
CA GLU A 350 -11.56 -3.00 -9.81
C GLU A 350 -10.54 -3.03 -8.66
N GLN A 351 -9.44 -3.77 -8.84
CA GLN A 351 -8.43 -3.96 -7.81
C GLN A 351 -7.19 -3.09 -8.03
N LEU A 352 -6.58 -2.66 -6.93
CA LEU A 352 -5.24 -2.08 -6.98
C LEU A 352 -4.20 -3.17 -7.26
N CYS A 353 -3.28 -2.88 -8.17
CA CYS A 353 -2.11 -3.68 -8.44
C CYS A 353 -0.84 -2.84 -8.30
N CYS A 354 0.31 -3.50 -8.33
CA CYS A 354 1.60 -2.81 -8.30
C CYS A 354 2.42 -3.23 -9.51
N TYR A 355 2.92 -2.23 -10.23
CA TYR A 355 3.84 -2.43 -11.33
C TYR A 355 5.27 -2.18 -10.86
N LEU A 356 6.10 -3.20 -11.05
CA LEU A 356 7.54 -3.21 -10.73
C LEU A 356 8.28 -3.45 -12.06
N PRO A 357 8.90 -2.43 -12.67
CA PRO A 357 9.50 -2.55 -14.00
C PRO A 357 10.66 -3.52 -14.08
N SER A 358 11.48 -3.57 -13.03
CA SER A 358 12.54 -4.55 -12.89
C SER A 358 12.62 -5.06 -11.46
N VAL A 359 12.87 -6.36 -11.34
CA VAL A 359 13.29 -7.00 -10.10
C VAL A 359 14.58 -7.74 -10.46
N ASP A 360 15.72 -7.07 -10.27
CA ASP A 360 17.03 -7.56 -10.67
C ASP A 360 17.50 -8.71 -9.76
N ALA A 361 16.95 -9.90 -9.97
CA ALA A 361 17.54 -11.15 -9.52
C ALA A 361 16.85 -12.32 -10.23
N ASN A 362 17.54 -12.97 -11.17
CA ASN A 362 17.11 -14.27 -11.67
C ASN A 362 18.26 -15.29 -11.52
N PRO A 363 18.16 -16.24 -10.58
CA PRO A 363 17.03 -16.41 -9.64
C PRO A 363 16.98 -15.31 -8.58
N LEU A 364 15.78 -14.98 -8.10
CA LEU A 364 15.66 -14.19 -6.86
C LEU A 364 16.12 -15.09 -5.71
N SER A 365 17.35 -14.88 -5.24
CA SER A 365 17.88 -15.55 -4.05
C SER A 365 17.55 -14.69 -2.83
N GLY A 366 16.45 -15.01 -2.14
CA GLY A 366 15.98 -14.25 -0.98
C GLY A 366 14.98 -13.15 -1.34
N ALA A 367 15.30 -11.90 -1.01
CA ALA A 367 14.37 -10.79 -1.14
C ALA A 367 15.03 -9.49 -1.61
N VAL A 368 14.23 -8.64 -2.26
CA VAL A 368 14.66 -7.36 -2.82
C VAL A 368 13.71 -6.25 -2.34
N THR A 369 14.29 -5.12 -1.93
CA THR A 369 13.54 -3.89 -1.64
C THR A 369 13.69 -2.93 -2.80
N LEU A 370 12.58 -2.52 -3.40
CA LEU A 370 12.50 -1.58 -4.50
C LEU A 370 11.95 -0.26 -3.98
N VAL A 371 12.67 0.80 -4.30
CA VAL A 371 12.34 2.18 -3.93
C VAL A 371 12.54 3.08 -5.14
N GLY A 372 11.98 4.28 -5.04
CA GLY A 372 11.97 5.24 -6.13
C GLY A 372 10.69 5.14 -6.96
N ARG A 373 10.20 6.31 -7.36
CA ARG A 373 8.98 6.49 -8.11
C ARG A 373 9.03 5.71 -9.42
N ASP A 374 10.18 5.62 -10.09
CA ASP A 374 10.26 4.90 -11.38
C ASP A 374 10.27 3.39 -11.27
N ASN A 375 10.69 2.85 -10.14
CA ASN A 375 10.81 1.40 -9.91
C ASN A 375 9.55 0.81 -9.30
N LEU A 376 8.58 1.64 -8.93
CA LEU A 376 7.33 1.24 -8.30
C LEU A 376 6.19 2.17 -8.72
N MET A 377 5.09 1.57 -9.15
CA MET A 377 3.84 2.29 -9.38
C MET A 377 2.67 1.49 -8.83
N VAL A 378 1.96 2.04 -7.85
CA VAL A 378 0.65 1.52 -7.43
C VAL A 378 -0.39 2.00 -8.45
N CYS A 379 -1.05 1.07 -9.12
CA CYS A 379 -1.85 1.35 -10.29
C CYS A 379 -3.10 0.49 -10.40
N ARG A 380 -3.89 0.76 -11.43
CA ARG A 380 -4.99 -0.08 -11.91
C ARG A 380 -4.74 -0.47 -13.35
N VAL A 381 -5.22 -1.65 -13.74
CA VAL A 381 -5.16 -2.10 -15.13
C VAL A 381 -6.33 -1.47 -15.87
N MET A 382 -6.04 -0.55 -16.79
CA MET A 382 -7.06 0.22 -17.51
C MET A 382 -7.35 -0.34 -18.90
N GLY A 383 -6.41 -1.08 -19.48
CA GLY A 383 -6.57 -1.72 -20.78
C GLY A 383 -5.99 -3.12 -20.79
N GLY A 384 -6.69 -4.06 -21.43
CA GLY A 384 -6.24 -5.44 -21.62
C GLY A 384 -5.33 -5.59 -22.84
N GLY A 385 -4.43 -6.56 -22.79
CA GLY A 385 -3.64 -6.98 -23.94
C GLY A 385 -4.39 -8.00 -24.80
N GLN A 386 -4.23 -7.93 -26.12
CA GLN A 386 -4.63 -8.95 -27.08
C GLN A 386 -3.41 -9.78 -27.47
N ARG A 387 -3.54 -11.11 -27.41
CA ARG A 387 -2.54 -12.01 -27.99
C ARG A 387 -2.76 -12.12 -29.49
N GLN A 388 -1.70 -11.94 -30.26
CA GLN A 388 -1.71 -11.99 -31.72
C GLN A 388 -0.66 -12.96 -32.23
N SER A 389 -1.06 -13.79 -33.19
CA SER A 389 -0.14 -14.59 -34.00
C SER A 389 0.47 -13.71 -35.08
N LEU A 390 1.79 -13.54 -35.06
CA LEU A 390 2.51 -12.75 -36.07
C LEU A 390 2.93 -13.62 -37.26
N ALA A 391 3.33 -14.87 -37.01
CA ALA A 391 3.77 -15.82 -38.04
C ALA A 391 3.80 -17.26 -37.51
N GLY A 392 3.74 -18.24 -38.41
CA GLY A 392 3.88 -19.67 -38.08
C GLY A 392 2.56 -20.44 -38.07
N HIS A 393 2.62 -21.74 -37.79
CA HIS A 393 1.45 -22.58 -37.62
C HIS A 393 1.01 -22.57 -36.16
N GLU A 394 -0.30 -22.51 -35.91
CA GLU A 394 -0.85 -22.61 -34.56
C GLU A 394 -0.26 -23.83 -33.84
N GLN A 395 0.21 -23.63 -32.61
CA GLN A 395 0.80 -24.67 -31.77
C GLN A 395 2.09 -25.32 -32.32
N SER A 396 2.65 -24.83 -33.43
CA SER A 396 3.88 -25.36 -34.03
C SER A 396 4.73 -24.26 -34.68
N GLY A 397 5.67 -23.73 -33.91
CA GLY A 397 6.61 -22.71 -34.39
C GLY A 397 6.02 -21.31 -34.50
N GLU A 398 4.91 -21.06 -33.80
CA GLU A 398 4.19 -19.79 -33.81
C GLU A 398 4.97 -18.67 -33.10
N LEU A 399 5.11 -17.54 -33.79
CA LEU A 399 5.59 -16.27 -33.28
C LEU A 399 4.39 -15.50 -32.73
N MET A 400 4.25 -15.44 -31.41
CA MET A 400 3.18 -14.69 -30.75
C MET A 400 3.67 -13.35 -30.21
N SER A 401 2.78 -12.37 -30.19
CA SER A 401 2.97 -11.05 -29.55
C SER A 401 1.77 -10.75 -28.64
N LEU A 402 2.01 -9.96 -27.60
CA LEU A 402 0.97 -9.37 -26.76
C LEU A 402 0.88 -7.87 -27.10
N SER A 403 -0.33 -7.40 -27.39
CA SER A 403 -0.60 -5.97 -27.60
C SER A 403 -0.34 -5.16 -26.33
N ALA A 404 -0.55 -3.84 -26.43
CA ALA A 404 -0.39 -2.91 -25.32
C ALA A 404 -1.20 -3.30 -24.08
N VAL A 405 -0.55 -3.31 -22.91
CA VAL A 405 -1.19 -3.28 -21.60
C VAL A 405 -1.00 -1.88 -21.03
N ARG A 406 -2.10 -1.23 -20.65
CA ARG A 406 -2.09 0.13 -20.08
C ARG A 406 -2.39 0.09 -18.59
N LEU A 407 -1.49 0.68 -17.82
CA LEU A 407 -1.56 0.82 -16.37
C LEU A 407 -1.64 2.29 -16.01
N GLU A 408 -2.54 2.66 -15.10
CA GLU A 408 -2.66 4.04 -14.62
C GLU A 408 -2.43 4.12 -13.11
N GLU A 409 -1.59 5.06 -12.70
CA GLU A 409 -1.28 5.32 -11.29
C GLU A 409 -2.55 5.70 -10.52
N ALA A 410 -2.75 5.03 -9.39
CA ALA A 410 -3.85 5.35 -8.47
C ALA A 410 -3.54 6.67 -7.77
N VAL A 411 -4.56 7.51 -7.58
CA VAL A 411 -4.45 8.83 -6.91
C VAL A 411 -5.39 8.89 -5.72
#